data_AF-A0A392VUW2-F1
#
_entry.id   AF-A0A392VUW2-F1
#
_cell.length_a   1.000
_cell.length_b   1.000
_cell.length_c   1.000
_cell.angle_alpha   90.00
_cell.angle_beta   90.00
_cell.angle_gamma   90.00
#
_symmetry.space_group_name_H-M   'P 1'
#
loop_
_entity.id
_entity.type
_entity.pdbx_description
1 polymer ?
#
loop_
_entity_poly.entity_id
_entity_poly.type
_entity_poly.pdbx_seq_one_letter_code
_entity_poly.pdbx_strand_id
1 'polypeptide(L)' 'MANFEVRRVPVDPGSSVDIMYSSTFETLQLTERNLNPYVGSDLQGFN' A
#
# COMPACT_ATOMS: atom_id res chain seq x y z
N MET A 1 -22.66 3.11 -1.97
CA MET A 1 -21.28 2.77 -1.56
C MET A 1 -20.92 1.43 -2.16
N ALA A 2 -19.79 1.33 -2.88
CA ALA A 2 -19.27 0.04 -3.29
C ALA A 2 -18.43 -0.53 -2.14
N ASN A 3 -18.80 -1.71 -1.65
CA ASN A 3 -18.05 -2.42 -0.61
C ASN A 3 -16.91 -3.16 -1.29
N PHE A 4 -15.70 -2.61 -1.22
CA PHE A 4 -14.51 -3.27 -1.77
C PHE A 4 -13.90 -4.20 -0.72
N GLU A 5 -13.73 -5.47 -1.09
CA GLU A 5 -12.92 -6.42 -0.32
C GLU A 5 -11.45 -6.19 -0.69
N VAL A 6 -10.77 -5.31 0.04
CA VAL A 6 -9.35 -5.01 -0.17
C VAL A 6 -8.52 -6.15 0.41
N ARG A 7 -7.99 -7.02 -0.47
CA ARG A 7 -7.13 -8.15 -0.06
C ARG A 7 -5.64 -7.84 -0.10
N ARG A 8 -5.21 -6.89 -0.94
CA ARG A 8 -3.81 -6.49 -1.12
C ARG A 8 -3.76 -5.01 -1.52
N VAL A 9 -2.83 -4.26 -0.95
CA VAL A 9 -2.52 -2.88 -1.35
C VAL A 9 -1.13 -2.90 -2.00
N PRO A 10 -0.99 -2.58 -3.30
CA PRO A 10 0.32 -2.40 -3.90
C PRO A 10 0.95 -1.13 -3.33
N VAL A 11 2.16 -1.28 -2.83
CA VAL A 11 2.94 -0.19 -2.25
C VAL A 11 4.25 -0.14 -3.02
N ASP A 12 4.50 0.98 -3.68
CA ASP A 12 5.81 1.26 -4.27
C ASP A 12 6.77 1.63 -3.14
N PRO A 13 7.86 0.88 -2.90
CA PRO A 13 8.81 1.17 -1.82
C PRO A 13 9.63 2.46 -2.03
N GLY A 14 9.27 3.30 -3.00
CA GLY A 14 9.79 4.67 -3.13
C GLY A 14 9.85 5.43 -1.80
N SER A 15 10.77 6.40 -1.76
CA SER A 15 11.46 6.95 -0.58
C SER A 15 10.65 7.48 0.62
N SER A 16 9.31 7.44 0.63
CA SER A 16 8.51 8.08 1.69
C SER A 16 7.25 7.32 2.10
N VAL A 17 7.08 6.05 1.69
CA VAL A 17 5.87 5.28 2.00
C VAL A 17 5.65 5.09 3.50
N ASP A 18 6.72 4.75 4.20
CA ASP A 18 6.77 4.56 5.65
C ASP A 18 6.41 5.85 6.40
N ILE A 19 6.71 7.02 5.83
CA ILE A 19 6.37 8.32 6.41
C ILE A 19 4.94 8.74 6.06
N MET A 20 4.55 8.69 4.77
CA MET A 20 3.27 9.21 4.29
C MET A 20 2.07 8.36 4.69
N TYR A 21 2.25 7.05 4.88
CA TYR A 21 1.14 6.13 5.15
C TYR A 21 1.24 5.43 6.51
N SER A 22 2.21 5.78 7.36
CA SER A 22 2.38 5.24 8.72
C SER A 22 1.06 5.17 9.50
N SER A 23 0.38 6.31 9.68
CA SER A 23 -0.89 6.40 10.41
C SER A 23 -2.02 5.59 9.78
N THR A 24 -2.00 5.45 8.45
CA THR A 24 -2.98 4.65 7.71
C THR A 24 -2.74 3.16 7.94
N PHE A 25 -1.48 2.71 7.89
CA PHE A 25 -1.12 1.32 8.18
C PHE A 25 -1.42 0.96 9.63
N GLU A 26 -1.16 1.86 10.58
CA GLU A 26 -1.55 1.68 11.98
C GLU A 26 -3.06 1.52 12.15
N THR A 27 -3.85 2.40 11.55
CA THR A 27 -5.32 2.35 11.61
C THR A 27 -5.87 1.05 11.04
N LEU A 28 -5.25 0.55 9.97
CA LEU A 28 -5.63 -0.70 9.30
C LEU A 28 -4.97 -1.95 9.93
N GLN A 29 -4.16 -1.78 10.98
CA GLN A 29 -3.41 -2.85 11.63
C GLN A 29 -2.54 -3.67 10.66
N LEU A 30 -1.98 -3.00 9.66
CA LEU A 30 -1.08 -3.61 8.68
C LEU A 30 0.34 -3.61 9.21
N THR A 31 1.00 -4.76 9.14
CA THR A 31 2.41 -4.96 9.52
C THR A 31 3.24 -5.33 8.29
N GLU A 32 4.56 -5.38 8.42
CA GLU A 32 5.45 -5.84 7.34
C GLU A 32 5.06 -7.22 6.77
N ARG A 33 4.46 -8.09 7.58
CA ARG A 33 3.99 -9.42 7.11
C ARG A 33 2.76 -9.34 6.19
N ASN A 34 2.01 -8.25 6.28
CA ASN A 34 0.85 -7.97 5.44
C ASN A 34 1.27 -7.27 4.13
N LEU A 35 2.47 -6.67 4.11
CA LEU A 35 3.02 -5.95 2.97
C LEU A 35 3.94 -6.88 2.18
N ASN A 36 3.83 -6.83 0.86
CA ASN A 36 4.77 -7.50 -0.02
C ASN A 36 5.34 -6.46 -0.98
N PRO A 37 6.65 -6.50 -1.27
CA PRO A 37 7.21 -5.66 -2.31
C PRO A 37 6.42 -5.85 -3.60
N TYR A 38 6.07 -4.75 -4.25
CA TYR A 38 5.49 -4.82 -5.58
C TYR A 38 6.59 -5.24 -6.57
N VAL A 39 6.38 -6.37 -7.27
CA VAL A 39 7.33 -6.92 -8.25
C VAL A 39 6.66 -6.95 -9.63
N GLY A 40 6.42 -5.76 -10.18
CA GLY A 40 5.78 -5.59 -11.49
C GLY A 40 6.38 -4.40 -12.24
N SER A 41 5.90 -4.15 -13.46
CA SER A 41 6.23 -2.92 -14.18
C SER A 41 5.83 -1.68 -13.37
N ASP A 42 6.59 -0.60 -13.51
CA ASP A 42 6.36 0.68 -12.82
C ASP A 42 4.88 1.00 -12.75
N LEU A 43 4.40 1.32 -11.54
CA LEU A 43 3.04 1.78 -11.35
C LEU A 43 2.91 3.12 -12.06
N GLN A 44 2.43 3.10 -13.31
CA GLN A 44 2.06 4.33 -14.01
C GLN A 44 0.91 4.96 -13.23
N GLY A 45 1.18 6.12 -12.65
CA GLY A 45 0.22 6.86 -11.84
C GLY A 45 -1.07 7.15 -12.62
N PHE A 46 -2.14 7.39 -11.87
CA PHE A 46 -3.41 7.82 -12.45
C PHE A 46 -3.20 9.17 -13.15
N ASN A 47 -3.37 9.17 -14.47
CA ASN A 47 -3.43 10.38 -15.30
C ASN A 47 -4.85 10.95 -15.26
#